data_AF-A0A1W9V6K8-F1
#
_entry.id   AF-A0A1W9V6K8-F1
#
_cell.length_a   1.000
_cell.length_b   1.000
_cell.length_c   1.000
_cell.angle_alpha   90.00
_cell.angle_beta   90.00
_cell.angle_gamma   90.00
#
_symmetry.space_group_name_H-M   'P 1'
#
loop_
_entity.id
_entity.type
_entity.pdbx_description
1 polymer ?
#
loop_
_entity_poly.entity_id
_entity_poly.type
_entity_poly.pdbx_seq_one_letter_code
_entity_poly.pdbx_strand_id
1 'polypeptide(L)'
;MQTEIILQDLPFLIQQETEKLSAELGKTLNFREFEDAVMKLMYQIEAKIIETELENLLTSPNFLKRLKVLGGKLGMRFQEYRPLHIRLRNGLKIAISSPYFLKSKAKRGRKKKGPNRRGKHLGLALLGILGKVSPAFLSKTVQLSLLCPSFAVAKSVLSEQGIEIDVKTLRRLCKVAGVEG
;
A
#
# COMPACT_ATOMS: atom_id res chain seq x y z
N MET A 1 14.83 -12.59 -11.82
CA MET A 1 15.94 -12.83 -10.86
C MET A 1 15.50 -12.76 -9.39
N GLN A 2 15.16 -11.61 -8.78
CA GLN A 2 14.69 -11.62 -7.37
C GLN A 2 13.29 -12.21 -7.17
N THR A 3 12.36 -12.00 -8.11
CA THR A 3 11.01 -12.55 -7.98
C THR A 3 10.96 -14.06 -8.15
N GLU A 4 11.78 -14.62 -9.03
CA GLU A 4 11.85 -16.07 -9.27
C GLU A 4 12.35 -16.82 -8.03
N ILE A 5 13.30 -16.24 -7.29
CA ILE A 5 13.81 -16.82 -6.03
C ILE A 5 12.69 -16.86 -4.97
N ILE A 6 11.95 -15.76 -4.81
CA ILE A 6 10.85 -15.71 -3.83
C ILE A 6 9.71 -16.65 -4.21
N LEU A 7 9.40 -16.78 -5.50
CA LEU A 7 8.34 -17.67 -5.99
C LEU A 7 8.71 -19.16 -5.84
N GLN A 8 10.00 -19.52 -5.84
CA GLN A 8 10.47 -20.88 -5.60
C GLN A 8 10.44 -21.29 -4.12
N ASP A 9 10.66 -20.34 -3.21
CA ASP A 9 10.64 -20.60 -1.76
C ASP A 9 9.23 -20.59 -1.16
N LEU A 10 8.28 -19.92 -1.82
CA LEU A 10 6.90 -19.78 -1.34
C LEU A 10 6.16 -21.11 -1.14
N PRO A 11 6.20 -22.08 -2.08
CA PRO A 11 5.55 -23.38 -1.91
C PRO A 11 6.04 -24.14 -0.66
N PHE A 12 7.35 -24.12 -0.40
CA PHE A 12 7.94 -24.78 0.75
C PHE A 12 7.48 -24.13 2.07
N LEU A 13 7.48 -22.79 2.12
CA LEU A 13 6.98 -22.04 3.28
C LEU A 13 5.48 -22.29 3.53
N ILE A 14 4.66 -22.30 2.47
CA ILE A 14 3.23 -22.58 2.57
C ILE A 14 3.03 -23.98 3.12
N GLN A 15 3.71 -24.99 2.56
CA GLN A 15 3.58 -26.36 3.00
C GLN A 15 3.92 -26.50 4.49
N GLN A 16 5.07 -25.96 4.91
CA GLN A 16 5.51 -26.03 6.30
C GLN A 16 4.52 -25.35 7.26
N GLU A 17 4.00 -24.17 6.91
CA GLU A 17 3.02 -23.47 7.75
C GLU A 17 1.66 -24.20 7.77
N THR A 18 1.21 -24.77 6.66
CA THR A 18 -0.04 -25.56 6.63
C THR A 18 0.05 -26.82 7.49
N GLU A 19 1.21 -27.49 7.52
CA GLU A 19 1.43 -28.66 8.38
C GLU A 19 1.36 -28.29 9.86
N LYS A 20 1.93 -27.15 10.26
CA LYS A 20 1.81 -26.62 11.63
C LYS A 20 0.37 -26.31 12.00
N LEU A 21 -0.35 -25.60 11.13
CA LEU A 21 -1.75 -25.25 11.37
C LEU A 21 -2.65 -26.48 11.46
N SER A 22 -2.38 -27.51 10.64
CA SER A 22 -3.08 -28.80 10.72
C SER A 22 -2.83 -29.50 12.07
N ALA A 23 -1.58 -29.51 12.54
CA ALA A 23 -1.23 -30.07 13.84
C ALA A 23 -1.84 -29.30 15.02
N GLU A 24 -1.96 -27.98 14.92
CA GLU A 24 -2.63 -27.13 15.91
C GLU A 24 -4.15 -27.33 15.92
N LEU A 25 -4.77 -27.48 14.74
CA LEU A 25 -6.19 -27.80 14.61
C LEU A 25 -6.51 -29.15 15.25
N GLY A 26 -5.66 -30.16 15.04
CA GLY A 26 -5.80 -31.47 15.68
C GLY A 26 -5.74 -31.44 17.21
N LYS A 27 -5.12 -30.41 17.81
CA LYS A 27 -5.03 -30.23 19.27
C LYS A 27 -6.15 -29.38 19.85
N THR A 28 -6.47 -28.27 19.19
CA THR A 28 -7.41 -27.26 19.71
C THR A 28 -8.86 -27.54 19.31
N LEU A 29 -9.07 -28.22 18.16
CA LEU A 29 -10.37 -28.41 17.51
C LEU A 29 -11.13 -27.09 17.25
N ASN A 30 -10.43 -25.96 17.23
CA ASN A 30 -11.03 -24.65 16.98
C ASN A 30 -10.87 -24.26 15.50
N PHE A 31 -11.93 -24.50 14.73
CA PHE A 31 -11.90 -24.25 13.29
C PHE A 31 -11.78 -22.75 12.94
N ARG A 32 -12.36 -21.87 13.75
CA ARG A 32 -12.29 -20.42 13.51
C ARG A 32 -10.86 -19.89 13.61
N GLU A 33 -10.12 -20.34 14.63
CA GLU A 33 -8.71 -19.96 14.78
C GLU A 33 -7.86 -20.47 13.62
N PHE A 34 -8.16 -21.67 13.11
CA PHE A 34 -7.53 -22.21 11.92
C PHE A 34 -7.82 -21.36 10.67
N GLU A 35 -9.08 -21.00 10.42
CA GLU A 35 -9.44 -20.12 9.29
C GLU A 35 -8.75 -18.75 9.37
N ASP A 36 -8.74 -18.13 10.56
CA ASP A 36 -8.07 -16.85 10.80
C ASP A 36 -6.56 -16.96 10.56
N ALA A 37 -5.94 -18.07 10.94
CA ALA A 37 -4.51 -18.31 10.74
C ALA A 37 -4.15 -18.53 9.26
N VAL A 38 -4.94 -19.32 8.53
CA VAL A 38 -4.78 -19.50 7.07
C VAL A 38 -4.95 -18.17 6.35
N MET A 39 -5.94 -17.36 6.74
CA MET A 39 -6.14 -16.04 6.15
C MET A 39 -4.94 -15.11 6.37
N LYS A 40 -4.36 -15.10 7.59
CA LYS A 40 -3.14 -14.34 7.90
C LYS A 40 -1.95 -14.78 7.05
N LEU A 41 -1.77 -16.10 6.85
CA LEU A 41 -0.72 -16.64 5.99
C LEU A 41 -0.89 -16.11 4.54
N MET A 42 -2.10 -16.19 3.99
CA MET A 42 -2.39 -15.68 2.65
C MET A 42 -2.13 -14.19 2.52
N TYR A 43 -2.46 -13.39 3.54
CA TYR A 43 -2.17 -11.95 3.55
C TYR A 43 -0.68 -11.64 3.52
N GLN A 44 0.14 -12.41 4.23
CA GLN A 44 1.59 -12.25 4.20
C GLN A 44 2.18 -12.57 2.82
N ILE A 45 1.68 -13.63 2.17
CA ILE A 45 2.10 -14.02 0.83
C ILE A 45 1.72 -12.93 -0.18
N GLU A 46 0.46 -12.47 -0.15
CA GLU A 46 0.00 -11.35 -0.96
C GLU A 46 0.89 -10.12 -0.78
N ALA A 47 1.20 -9.76 0.48
CA ALA A 47 2.02 -8.61 0.78
C ALA A 47 3.43 -8.72 0.21
N LYS A 48 4.08 -9.89 0.36
CA LYS A 48 5.44 -10.14 -0.14
C LYS A 48 5.51 -10.12 -1.66
N ILE A 49 4.51 -10.70 -2.34
CA ILE A 49 4.42 -10.66 -3.81
C ILE A 49 4.28 -9.22 -4.30
N ILE A 50 3.33 -8.46 -3.72
CA ILE A 50 3.09 -7.07 -4.13
C ILE A 50 4.30 -6.19 -3.82
N GLU A 51 4.92 -6.34 -2.66
CA GLU A 51 6.13 -5.59 -2.28
C GLU A 51 7.25 -5.81 -3.29
N THR A 52 7.53 -7.07 -3.63
CA THR A 52 8.60 -7.42 -4.57
C THR A 52 8.34 -6.85 -5.96
N GLU A 53 7.15 -7.07 -6.51
CA GLU A 53 6.79 -6.60 -7.85
C GLU A 53 6.73 -5.07 -7.93
N LEU A 54 6.19 -4.43 -6.90
CA LEU A 54 6.11 -2.97 -6.85
C LEU A 54 7.50 -2.34 -6.71
N GLU A 55 8.37 -2.89 -5.85
CA GLU A 55 9.74 -2.42 -5.69
C GLU A 55 10.55 -2.58 -6.99
N ASN A 56 10.42 -3.73 -7.66
CA ASN A 56 11.04 -4.00 -8.96
C ASN A 56 10.58 -3.00 -10.03
N LEU A 57 9.28 -2.74 -10.11
CA LEU A 57 8.72 -1.77 -11.04
C LEU A 57 9.24 -0.35 -10.75
N LEU A 58 9.20 0.09 -9.49
CA LEU A 58 9.58 1.44 -9.09
C LEU A 58 11.08 1.71 -9.26
N THR A 59 11.91 0.68 -9.07
CA THR A 59 13.37 0.75 -9.22
C THR A 59 13.83 0.54 -10.66
N SER A 60 12.94 0.06 -11.55
CA SER A 60 13.26 -0.20 -12.95
C SER A 60 13.75 1.07 -13.67
N PRO A 61 14.93 1.04 -14.32
CA PRO A 61 15.44 2.17 -15.09
C PRO A 61 14.49 2.64 -16.20
N ASN A 62 13.76 1.70 -16.81
CA ASN A 62 12.80 2.00 -17.86
C ASN A 62 11.58 2.75 -17.31
N PHE A 63 11.12 2.37 -16.12
CA PHE A 63 10.05 3.06 -15.43
C PHE A 63 10.48 4.47 -15.02
N LEU A 64 11.69 4.63 -14.46
CA LEU A 64 12.24 5.94 -14.12
C LEU A 64 12.35 6.87 -15.34
N LYS A 65 12.77 6.36 -16.50
CA LYS A 65 12.79 7.15 -17.76
C LYS A 65 11.40 7.68 -18.11
N ARG A 66 10.36 6.83 -18.06
CA ARG A 66 8.96 7.25 -18.28
C ARG A 66 8.52 8.31 -17.26
N LEU A 67 8.88 8.13 -15.99
CA LEU A 67 8.58 9.12 -14.94
C LEU A 67 9.31 10.45 -15.14
N LYS A 68 10.55 10.45 -15.64
CA LYS A 68 11.28 11.69 -15.96
C LYS A 68 10.60 12.47 -17.09
N VAL A 69 10.07 11.80 -18.12
CA VAL A 69 9.31 12.45 -19.20
C VAL A 69 8.02 13.09 -18.65
N LEU A 70 7.27 12.34 -17.84
CA LEU A 70 6.06 12.87 -17.18
C LEU A 70 6.38 14.01 -16.22
N GLY A 71 7.45 13.87 -15.43
CA GLY A 71 7.97 14.90 -14.55
C GLY A 71 8.32 16.17 -15.31
N GLY A 72 9.00 16.05 -16.46
CA GLY A 72 9.30 17.17 -17.36
C GLY A 72 8.06 17.93 -17.81
N LYS A 73 7.00 17.23 -18.24
CA LYS A 73 5.70 17.83 -18.60
C LYS A 73 5.05 18.58 -17.43
N LEU A 74 5.26 18.11 -16.20
CA LEU A 74 4.73 18.71 -14.97
C LEU A 74 5.68 19.74 -14.33
N GLY A 75 6.79 20.07 -14.99
CA GLY A 75 7.81 20.99 -14.47
C GLY A 75 8.52 20.48 -13.21
N MET A 76 8.60 19.17 -13.03
CA MET A 76 9.24 18.50 -11.90
C MET A 76 10.53 17.79 -12.31
N ARG A 77 11.49 17.72 -11.38
CA ARG A 77 12.77 17.02 -11.55
C ARG A 77 12.89 15.89 -10.54
N PHE A 78 13.43 14.76 -10.99
CA PHE A 78 13.80 13.66 -10.11
C PHE A 78 14.86 14.13 -9.12
N GLN A 79 14.70 13.78 -7.84
CA GLN A 79 15.65 14.10 -6.79
C GLN A 79 16.32 12.85 -6.24
N GLU A 80 15.52 11.96 -5.67
CA GLU A 80 16.00 10.80 -4.91
C GLU A 80 14.94 9.69 -4.89
N TYR A 81 15.34 8.48 -4.52
CA TYR A 81 14.42 7.46 -4.06
C TYR A 81 14.14 7.68 -2.58
N ARG A 82 12.86 7.63 -2.19
CA ARG A 82 12.46 7.84 -0.80
C ARG A 82 11.64 6.66 -0.30
N PRO A 83 12.02 6.05 0.85
CA PRO A 83 11.25 4.97 1.44
C PRO A 83 9.91 5.50 1.96
N LEU A 84 8.87 4.69 1.80
CA LEU A 84 7.54 4.95 2.35
C LEU A 84 6.80 3.65 2.58
N HIS A 85 5.75 3.72 3.40
CA HIS A 85 4.85 2.60 3.63
C HIS A 85 3.57 2.76 2.84
N ILE A 86 3.16 1.69 2.15
CA ILE A 86 1.85 1.59 1.48
C ILE A 86 1.02 0.56 2.22
N ARG A 87 -0.24 0.91 2.51
CA ARG A 87 -1.21 -0.06 3.03
C ARG A 87 -1.90 -0.80 1.89
N LEU A 88 -1.88 -2.13 1.93
CA LEU A 88 -2.50 -3.02 0.94
C LEU A 88 -3.97 -3.29 1.24
N ARG A 89 -4.63 -4.04 0.34
CA ARG A 89 -6.06 -4.39 0.43
C ARG A 89 -6.40 -5.10 1.76
N ASN A 90 -5.52 -5.98 2.20
CA ASN A 90 -5.63 -6.75 3.43
C ASN A 90 -5.26 -5.96 4.70
N GLY A 91 -4.93 -4.67 4.58
CA GLY A 91 -4.59 -3.81 5.72
C GLY A 91 -3.12 -3.85 6.16
N LEU A 92 -2.32 -4.80 5.66
CA LEU A 92 -0.89 -4.86 5.90
C LEU A 92 -0.16 -3.67 5.26
N LYS A 93 0.98 -3.30 5.84
CA LYS A 93 1.84 -2.23 5.34
C LYS A 93 3.11 -2.83 4.76
N ILE A 94 3.42 -2.48 3.52
CA ILE A 94 4.68 -2.83 2.85
C ILE A 94 5.60 -1.63 2.78
N ALA A 95 6.91 -1.85 2.81
CA ALA A 95 7.91 -0.80 2.74
C ALA A 95 8.53 -0.77 1.34
N ILE A 96 8.38 0.35 0.65
CA ILE A 96 8.87 0.48 -0.73
C ILE A 96 9.65 1.76 -0.94
N SER A 97 10.58 1.74 -1.88
CA SER A 97 11.38 2.87 -2.30
C SER A 97 10.80 3.50 -3.57
N SER A 98 10.29 4.73 -3.45
CA SER A 98 9.60 5.38 -4.57
C SER A 98 10.38 6.60 -5.10
N PRO A 99 10.50 6.75 -6.44
CA PRO A 99 11.05 7.95 -7.06
C PRO A 99 10.35 9.24 -6.61
N TYR A 100 11.09 10.14 -5.98
CA TYR A 100 10.60 11.42 -5.49
C TYR A 100 10.98 12.56 -6.44
N PHE A 101 9.98 13.32 -6.86
CA PHE A 101 10.15 14.44 -7.79
C PHE A 101 9.85 15.75 -7.11
N LEU A 102 10.70 16.76 -7.29
CA LEU A 102 10.49 18.13 -6.82
C LEU A 102 10.08 19.06 -7.96
N LYS A 103 9.17 19.99 -7.71
CA LYS A 103 8.92 21.11 -8.63
C LYS A 103 10.20 21.92 -8.84
N SER A 104 10.51 22.18 -10.12
CA SER A 104 11.59 23.09 -10.49
C SER A 104 11.32 24.50 -9.95
N LYS A 105 12.36 25.17 -9.43
CA LYS A 105 12.23 26.53 -8.91
C LYS A 105 11.85 27.47 -10.06
N ALA A 106 10.78 28.25 -9.92
CA ALA A 106 10.51 29.37 -10.81
C ALA A 106 11.66 30.40 -10.70
N LYS A 107 12.14 30.92 -11.84
CA LYS A 107 13.08 32.05 -11.87
C LYS A 107 12.34 33.30 -11.36
N ARG A 108 12.86 33.89 -10.27
CA ARG A 108 12.45 35.17 -9.63
C ARG A 108 11.04 35.22 -9.01
N GLY A 109 11.00 35.41 -7.68
CA GLY A 109 9.80 35.76 -6.93
C GLY A 109 9.88 35.42 -5.45
N ARG A 110 9.34 36.30 -4.59
CA ARG A 110 9.36 36.26 -3.12
C ARG A 110 9.12 34.84 -2.58
N LYS A 111 10.04 34.34 -1.73
CA LYS A 111 9.93 33.06 -1.03
C LYS A 111 8.68 33.06 -0.12
N LYS A 112 7.51 32.67 -0.64
CA LYS A 112 6.36 32.35 0.23
C LYS A 112 6.72 31.08 1.02
N LYS A 113 6.93 31.22 2.33
CA LYS A 113 6.96 30.12 3.31
C LYS A 113 5.53 29.55 3.41
N GLY A 114 5.14 28.74 2.43
CA GLY A 114 3.93 27.92 2.47
C GLY A 114 4.28 26.45 2.71
N PRO A 115 3.32 25.62 3.18
CA PRO A 115 3.59 24.28 3.67
C PRO A 115 4.21 23.37 2.59
N ASN A 116 5.14 22.53 3.02
CA ASN A 116 5.95 21.55 2.28
C ASN A 116 5.17 20.66 1.28
N ARG A 117 4.73 21.21 0.14
CA ARG A 117 4.12 20.46 -0.99
C ARG A 117 4.94 20.59 -2.28
N ARG A 118 6.27 20.59 -2.16
CA ARG A 118 7.15 20.79 -3.32
C ARG A 118 7.41 19.52 -4.11
N GLY A 119 7.23 18.34 -3.52
CA GLY A 119 7.47 17.10 -4.24
C GLY A 119 6.36 16.06 -4.14
N LYS A 120 6.34 15.18 -5.15
CA LYS A 120 5.32 14.18 -5.39
C LYS A 120 5.98 12.86 -5.80
N HIS A 121 5.40 11.75 -5.33
CA HIS A 121 5.71 10.41 -5.81
C HIS A 121 4.92 10.16 -7.10
N LEU A 122 5.47 10.55 -8.24
CA LEU A 122 4.76 10.48 -9.53
C LEU A 122 4.42 9.04 -9.92
N GLY A 123 5.30 8.09 -9.61
CA GLY A 123 5.05 6.66 -9.88
C GLY A 123 3.83 6.13 -9.13
N LEU A 124 3.68 6.49 -7.86
CA LEU A 124 2.51 6.07 -7.06
C LEU A 124 1.22 6.67 -7.58
N ALA A 125 1.24 7.96 -7.94
CA ALA A 125 0.07 8.61 -8.50
C ALA A 125 -0.35 7.99 -9.84
N LEU A 126 0.60 7.57 -10.68
CA LEU A 126 0.33 6.89 -11.95
C LEU A 126 -0.35 5.51 -11.73
N LEU A 127 0.03 4.81 -10.66
CA LEU A 127 -0.56 3.53 -10.27
C LEU A 127 -1.90 3.66 -9.53
N GLY A 128 -2.42 4.88 -9.36
CA GLY A 128 -3.64 5.14 -8.59
C GLY A 128 -3.47 5.01 -7.08
N ILE A 129 -2.24 4.95 -6.57
CA ILE A 129 -1.96 4.83 -5.14
C ILE A 129 -2.06 6.22 -4.52
N LEU A 130 -3.23 6.52 -3.98
CA LEU A 130 -3.55 7.79 -3.33
C LEU A 130 -3.42 7.66 -1.81
N GLY A 131 -2.97 8.73 -1.15
CA GLY A 131 -2.91 8.75 0.33
C GLY A 131 -2.06 7.66 0.99
N LYS A 132 -1.14 7.03 0.24
CA LYS A 132 -0.29 5.88 0.62
C LYS A 132 -1.07 4.59 0.91
N VAL A 133 -2.18 4.39 0.21
CA VAL A 133 -2.96 3.14 0.28
C VAL A 133 -3.21 2.59 -1.11
N SER A 134 -3.38 1.27 -1.24
CA SER A 134 -3.74 0.67 -2.52
C SER A 134 -5.14 1.14 -2.98
N PRO A 135 -5.41 1.17 -4.28
CA PRO A 135 -6.74 1.54 -4.80
C PRO A 135 -7.87 0.67 -4.22
N ALA A 136 -7.60 -0.63 -4.09
CA ALA A 136 -8.55 -1.58 -3.49
C ALA A 136 -8.83 -1.28 -2.02
N PHE A 137 -7.79 -0.92 -1.25
CA PHE A 137 -7.97 -0.52 0.15
C PHE A 137 -8.76 0.78 0.26
N LEU A 138 -8.44 1.78 -0.56
CA LEU A 138 -9.16 3.05 -0.60
C LEU A 138 -10.64 2.82 -0.89
N SER A 139 -10.94 2.09 -1.96
CA SER A 139 -12.32 1.76 -2.36
C SER A 139 -13.09 1.07 -1.24
N LYS A 140 -12.53 0.00 -0.66
CA LYS A 140 -13.15 -0.74 0.44
C LYS A 140 -13.44 0.14 1.65
N THR A 141 -12.46 0.94 2.08
CA THR A 141 -12.62 1.79 3.27
C THR A 141 -13.61 2.93 3.06
N VAL A 142 -13.66 3.51 1.86
CA VAL A 142 -14.63 4.55 1.51
C VAL A 142 -16.05 3.96 1.43
N GLN A 143 -16.23 2.82 0.76
CA GLN A 143 -17.53 2.14 0.69
C GLN A 143 -18.07 1.80 2.07
N LEU A 144 -17.25 1.18 2.94
CA LEU A 144 -17.67 0.88 4.31
C LEU A 144 -17.95 2.14 5.13
N SER A 145 -17.19 3.21 4.93
CA SER A 145 -17.46 4.49 5.60
C SER A 145 -18.77 5.14 5.16
N LEU A 146 -19.22 4.87 3.92
CA LEU A 146 -20.49 5.36 3.38
C LEU A 146 -21.68 4.49 3.79
N LEU A 147 -21.48 3.17 3.88
CA LEU A 147 -22.54 2.21 4.19
C LEU A 147 -22.81 2.08 5.69
N CYS A 148 -21.79 2.24 6.53
CA CYS A 148 -21.95 2.14 7.98
C CYS A 148 -22.52 3.44 8.57
N PRO A 149 -23.32 3.37 9.66
CA PRO A 149 -23.94 4.54 10.28
C PRO A 149 -22.93 5.47 10.96
N SER A 150 -21.70 5.03 11.19
CA SER A 150 -20.61 5.87 11.69
C SER A 150 -19.24 5.29 11.33
N PHE A 151 -18.19 6.12 11.37
CA PHE A 151 -16.81 5.66 11.23
C PHE A 151 -16.37 4.68 12.31
N ALA A 152 -16.97 4.72 13.51
CA ALA A 152 -16.68 3.77 14.58
C ALA A 152 -17.17 2.37 14.22
N VAL A 153 -18.37 2.28 13.63
CA VAL A 153 -18.93 1.01 13.12
C VAL A 153 -18.16 0.54 11.89
N ALA A 154 -17.79 1.43 10.97
CA ALA A 154 -16.92 1.07 9.85
C ALA A 154 -15.56 0.51 10.33
N LYS A 155 -15.00 1.07 11.40
CA LYS A 155 -13.79 0.54 12.04
C LYS A 155 -14.02 -0.86 12.60
N SER A 156 -15.11 -1.11 13.35
CA SER A 156 -15.36 -2.43 13.94
C SER A 156 -15.51 -3.51 12.86
N VAL A 157 -16.25 -3.22 11.79
CA VAL A 157 -16.40 -4.13 10.64
C VAL A 157 -15.05 -4.41 9.96
N LEU A 158 -14.19 -3.41 9.83
CA LEU A 158 -12.84 -3.60 9.30
C LEU A 158 -11.96 -4.46 10.23
N SER A 159 -12.03 -4.24 11.54
CA SER A 159 -11.31 -5.05 12.54
C SER A 159 -11.77 -6.51 12.53
N GLU A 160 -13.07 -6.77 12.39
CA GLU A 160 -13.62 -8.13 12.21
C GLU A 160 -13.09 -8.81 10.93
N GLN A 161 -12.77 -8.02 9.91
CA GLN A 161 -12.13 -8.49 8.67
C GLN A 161 -10.60 -8.51 8.75
N GLY A 162 -10.02 -8.41 9.94
CA GLY A 162 -8.57 -8.43 10.17
C GLY A 162 -7.84 -7.14 9.79
N ILE A 163 -8.56 -6.04 9.53
CA ILE A 163 -7.99 -4.75 9.11
C ILE A 163 -8.01 -3.75 10.26
N GLU A 164 -6.84 -3.51 10.84
CA GLU A 164 -6.66 -2.52 11.91
C GLU A 164 -6.40 -1.11 11.37
N ILE A 165 -7.36 -0.21 11.62
CA ILE A 165 -7.31 1.20 11.20
C ILE A 165 -7.95 2.12 12.24
N ASP A 166 -7.46 3.35 12.34
CA ASP A 166 -8.07 4.38 13.17
C ASP A 166 -9.14 5.18 12.40
N VAL A 167 -10.11 5.70 13.15
CA VAL A 167 -11.18 6.56 12.63
C VAL A 167 -10.61 7.81 11.94
N LYS A 168 -9.49 8.34 12.43
CA LYS A 168 -8.81 9.50 11.82
C LYS A 168 -8.28 9.17 10.42
N THR A 169 -7.72 7.98 10.20
CA THR A 169 -7.31 7.58 8.85
C THR A 169 -8.51 7.34 7.95
N LEU A 170 -9.59 6.70 8.42
CA LEU A 170 -10.81 6.53 7.61
C LEU A 170 -11.35 7.87 7.10
N ARG A 171 -11.48 8.86 8.00
CA ARG A 171 -11.91 10.22 7.63
C ARG A 171 -10.96 10.87 6.62
N ARG A 172 -9.64 10.70 6.83
CA ARG A 172 -8.62 11.21 5.89
C ARG A 172 -8.75 10.56 4.52
N LEU A 173 -8.97 9.25 4.44
CA LEU A 173 -9.10 8.51 3.18
C LEU A 173 -10.34 8.94 2.41
N CYS A 174 -11.48 9.11 3.09
CA CYS A 174 -12.69 9.65 2.46
C CYS A 174 -12.47 11.04 1.88
N LYS A 175 -11.75 11.91 2.60
CA LYS A 175 -11.38 13.24 2.09
C LYS A 175 -10.44 13.17 0.88
N VAL A 176 -9.47 12.24 0.88
CA VAL A 176 -8.57 12.04 -0.27
C VAL A 176 -9.38 11.59 -1.48
N ALA A 177 -10.27 10.60 -1.32
CA ALA A 177 -11.12 10.13 -2.40
C ALA A 177 -12.03 11.22 -2.96
N GLY A 178 -12.60 12.09 -2.12
CA GLY A 178 -13.46 13.19 -2.59
C GLY A 178 -12.73 14.38 -3.21
N VAL A 179 -11.40 14.47 -3.11
CA VAL A 179 -10.60 15.58 -3.66
C VAL A 179 -9.73 15.14 -4.84
N GLU A 180 -9.23 13.91 -4.80
CA GLU A 180 -8.27 13.35 -5.77
C GLU A 180 -8.85 12.20 -6.62
N GLY A 181 -10.04 11.69 -6.29
CA GLY A 181 -10.77 10.69 -7.09
C GLY A 181 -11.71 11.34 -8.08
#